data_AF-A0A643CFD7-F1
#
_entry.id   AF-A0A643CFD7-F1
#
_cell.length_a   1.000
_cell.length_b   1.000
_cell.length_c   1.000
_cell.angle_alpha   90.00
_cell.angle_beta   90.00
_cell.angle_gamma   90.00
#
_symmetry.space_group_name_H-M   'P 1'
#
loop_
_entity.id
_entity.type
_entity.pdbx_description
1 polymer ?
#
loop_
_entity_poly.entity_id
_entity_poly.type
_entity_poly.pdbx_seq_one_letter_code
_entity_poly.pdbx_strand_id
1 'polypeptide(L)' 'MEPDPEIPSAFNSLQRTLIYSISLGGDTDTIATMAGAIAGAYYGMEQVPESWQQSCEGYEETDVLAQSLHRVFQKSL' A
#
# COMPACT_ATOMS: atom_id res chain seq x y z
N MET A 1 -7.70 16.81 -4.33
CA MET A 1 -6.88 16.71 -5.54
C MET A 1 -7.59 15.75 -6.47
N GLU A 2 -7.81 16.12 -7.71
CA GLU A 2 -8.34 15.19 -8.72
C GLU A 2 -7.30 14.11 -9.03
N PRO A 3 -7.70 12.87 -9.36
CA PRO A 3 -6.77 11.83 -9.80
C PRO A 3 -6.07 12.21 -11.11
N ASP A 4 -4.84 11.73 -11.28
CA ASP A 4 -4.13 11.84 -12.56
C ASP A 4 -4.93 11.14 -13.67
N PRO A 5 -5.32 11.84 -14.75
CA PRO A 5 -6.13 11.27 -15.83
C PRO A 5 -5.40 10.19 -16.63
N GLU A 6 -4.07 10.10 -16.57
CA GLU A 6 -3.29 9.06 -17.24
C GLU A 6 -3.38 7.71 -16.50
N ILE A 7 -3.77 7.71 -15.22
CA ILE A 7 -3.93 6.47 -14.44
C ILE A 7 -5.37 5.96 -14.58
N PRO A 8 -5.60 4.75 -15.11
CA PRO A 8 -6.94 4.21 -15.31
C PRO A 8 -7.81 4.22 -14.05
N SER A 9 -9.09 4.58 -14.21
CA SER A 9 -10.08 4.61 -13.11
C SER A 9 -10.39 3.24 -12.51
N ALA A 10 -9.93 2.15 -13.14
CA ALA A 10 -10.05 0.79 -12.63
C ALA A 10 -9.14 0.54 -11.40
N PHE A 11 -8.08 1.33 -11.22
CA PHE A 11 -7.19 1.21 -10.07
C PHE A 11 -7.80 1.89 -8.83
N ASN A 12 -7.75 1.20 -7.69
CA ASN A 12 -8.19 1.77 -6.41
C ASN A 12 -7.22 2.88 -5.93
N SER A 13 -7.55 3.56 -4.84
CA SER A 13 -6.76 4.71 -4.37
C SER A 13 -5.35 4.34 -3.90
N LEU A 14 -5.16 3.16 -3.29
CA LEU A 14 -3.84 2.65 -2.92
C LEU A 14 -2.98 2.39 -4.16
N GLN A 15 -3.52 1.66 -5.15
CA GLN A 15 -2.82 1.37 -6.40
C GLN A 15 -2.43 2.64 -7.14
N ARG A 16 -3.36 3.61 -7.25
CA ARG A 16 -3.07 4.92 -7.87
C ARG A 16 -1.99 5.69 -7.10
N THR A 17 -1.98 5.61 -5.76
CA THR A 17 -0.94 6.25 -4.94
C THR A 17 0.44 5.68 -5.28
N LEU A 18 0.57 4.35 -5.36
CA LEU A 18 1.84 3.71 -5.72
C LEU A 18 2.25 4.05 -7.15
N ILE A 19 1.35 3.89 -8.12
CA ILE A 19 1.61 4.19 -9.54
C ILE A 19 2.08 5.63 -9.71
N TYR A 20 1.36 6.58 -9.12
CA TYR A 20 1.71 8.00 -9.21
C TYR A 20 3.04 8.29 -8.51
N SER A 21 3.28 7.74 -7.32
CA SER A 21 4.53 7.98 -6.60
C SER A 21 5.76 7.47 -7.35
N ILE A 22 5.64 6.33 -8.04
CA ILE A 22 6.70 5.74 -8.87
C ILE A 22 6.91 6.58 -10.14
N SER A 23 5.85 7.09 -10.76
CA SER A 23 5.95 7.86 -12.01
C SER A 23 6.70 9.19 -11.84
N LEU A 24 6.82 9.70 -10.61
CA LEU A 24 7.63 10.90 -10.31
C LEU A 24 9.14 10.68 -10.45
N GLY A 25 9.61 9.43 -10.50
CA GLY A 25 11.03 9.10 -10.66
C GLY A 25 11.90 9.41 -9.45
N GLY A 26 13.23 9.33 -9.64
CA GLY A 26 14.21 9.54 -8.57
C GLY A 26 14.36 8.31 -7.67
N ASP A 27 14.20 8.50 -6.35
CA ASP A 27 14.30 7.47 -5.31
C ASP A 27 12.94 6.73 -5.17
N THR A 28 12.55 6.03 -6.23
CA THR A 28 11.17 5.57 -6.41
C THR A 28 10.73 4.53 -5.40
N ASP A 29 11.62 3.63 -4.97
CA ASP A 29 11.30 2.56 -4.01
C ASP A 29 11.09 3.14 -2.60
N THR A 30 11.94 4.05 -2.17
CA THR A 30 11.80 4.74 -0.87
C THR A 30 10.53 5.60 -0.84
N ILE A 31 10.29 6.39 -1.90
CA ILE A 31 9.11 7.24 -2.02
C ILE A 31 7.83 6.39 -2.02
N ALA A 32 7.77 5.34 -2.85
CA ALA A 32 6.60 4.47 -2.95
C ALA A 32 6.36 3.69 -1.65
N THR A 33 7.41 3.26 -0.96
CA THR A 33 7.29 2.60 0.36
C THR A 33 6.66 3.52 1.39
N MET A 34 7.11 4.78 1.49
CA MET A 34 6.54 5.75 2.42
C MET A 34 5.08 6.11 2.05
N ALA A 35 4.82 6.36 0.76
CA ALA A 35 3.46 6.66 0.29
C ALA A 35 2.50 5.47 0.50
N GLY A 36 2.98 4.25 0.24
CA GLY A 36 2.26 3.00 0.44
C GLY A 36 1.95 2.71 1.90
N ALA A 37 2.87 2.99 2.82
CA ALA A 37 2.62 2.86 4.26
C ALA A 37 1.49 3.79 4.73
N ILE A 38 1.51 5.05 4.30
CA ILE A 38 0.46 6.04 4.63
C ILE A 38 -0.88 5.63 4.00
N ALA A 39 -0.89 5.30 2.71
CA ALA A 39 -2.08 4.92 1.98
C ALA A 39 -2.68 3.60 2.50
N GLY A 40 -1.84 2.61 2.81
CA GLY A 40 -2.26 1.33 3.39
C GLY A 40 -2.88 1.48 4.78
N ALA A 41 -2.30 2.33 5.63
CA ALA A 41 -2.88 2.64 6.94
C ALA A 41 -4.25 3.36 6.81
N TYR A 42 -4.42 4.21 5.80
CA TYR A 42 -5.63 5.01 5.60
C TYR A 42 -6.76 4.22 4.91
N TYR A 43 -6.43 3.44 3.87
CA TYR A 43 -7.41 2.72 3.05
C TYR A 43 -7.64 1.28 3.49
N GLY A 44 -6.81 0.72 4.36
CA GLY A 44 -6.95 -0.63 4.86
C GLY A 44 -6.58 -1.72 3.84
N MET A 45 -6.63 -2.97 4.31
CA MET A 45 -6.29 -4.15 3.51
C MET A 45 -7.25 -4.37 2.33
N GLU A 46 -8.47 -3.83 2.37
CA GLU A 46 -9.43 -3.93 1.25
C GLU A 46 -8.90 -3.32 -0.07
N GLN A 47 -7.94 -2.40 0.01
CA GLN A 47 -7.33 -1.78 -1.17
C GLN A 47 -5.96 -2.35 -1.53
N VAL A 48 -5.46 -3.34 -0.79
CA VAL A 48 -4.26 -4.09 -1.15
C VAL A 48 -4.67 -5.26 -2.05
N PRO A 49 -4.42 -5.21 -3.37
CA PRO A 49 -4.81 -6.29 -4.26
C PRO A 49 -3.97 -7.54 -3.98
N GLU A 50 -4.62 -8.70 -3.85
CA GLU A 50 -3.95 -9.98 -3.61
C GLU A 50 -2.84 -10.26 -4.64
N SER A 51 -3.11 -9.99 -5.92
CA SER A 51 -2.13 -10.19 -6.99
C SER A 51 -0.87 -9.34 -6.83
N TRP A 52 -0.98 -8.15 -6.25
CA TRP A 52 0.17 -7.27 -6.00
C TRP A 52 0.92 -7.72 -4.76
N GLN A 53 0.21 -8.01 -3.68
CA GLN A 53 0.80 -8.48 -2.43
C GLN A 53 1.59 -9.79 -2.66
N GLN A 54 0.99 -10.77 -3.32
CA GLN A 54 1.61 -12.07 -3.60
C GLN A 54 2.81 -12.00 -4.56
N SER A 55 2.97 -10.88 -5.27
CA SER A 55 4.13 -10.64 -6.13
C SER A 55 5.36 -10.15 -5.35
N CYS A 56 5.20 -9.75 -4.07
CA CYS A 56 6.29 -9.26 -3.23
C CYS A 56 6.95 -10.40 -2.44
N GLU A 57 8.28 -10.41 -2.41
CA GLU A 57 9.04 -11.28 -1.51
C GLU A 57 8.65 -11.01 -0.04
N GLY A 58 8.45 -12.08 0.74
CA GLY A 58 8.18 -11.96 2.18
C GLY A 58 6.79 -11.40 2.53
N TYR A 59 5.82 -11.41 1.61
CA TYR A 59 4.49 -10.85 1.88
C TYR A 59 3.75 -11.58 3.02
N GLU A 60 3.91 -12.91 3.14
CA GLU A 60 3.30 -13.69 4.23
C GLU A 60 3.91 -13.33 5.59
N GLU A 61 5.24 -13.18 5.65
CA GLU A 61 5.93 -12.73 6.86
C GLU A 61 5.49 -11.31 7.25
N THR A 62 5.36 -10.41 6.28
CA THR A 62 4.88 -9.04 6.50
C THR A 62 3.46 -9.03 7.09
N ASP A 63 2.56 -9.88 6.59
CA ASP A 63 1.20 -9.99 7.12
C ASP A 63 1.19 -10.54 8.55
N VAL A 64 2.00 -11.57 8.83
CA VAL A 64 2.18 -12.12 10.18
C VAL A 64 2.71 -11.06 11.16
N LEU A 65 3.68 -10.26 10.73
CA LEU A 65 4.22 -9.15 11.53
C LEU A 65 3.16 -8.07 11.78
N ALA A 66 2.35 -7.72 10.78
CA ALA A 66 1.25 -6.76 10.92
C ALA A 66 0.20 -7.24 11.94
N GLN A 67 -0.23 -8.50 11.85
CA GLN A 67 -1.14 -9.12 12.82
C GLN A 67 -0.54 -9.17 14.24
N SER A 68 0.78 -9.41 14.34
CA SER A 68 1.49 -9.42 15.63
C SER A 68 1.54 -8.02 16.26
N LEU A 69 1.85 -6.98 15.48
CA LEU A 69 1.78 -5.59 15.93
C LEU A 69 0.37 -5.23 16.38
N HIS A 70 -0.65 -5.59 15.61
CA HIS A 70 -2.05 -5.37 15.98
C HIS A 70 -2.37 -6.05 17.32
N ARG A 71 -2.01 -7.33 17.50
CA ARG A 71 -2.26 -8.05 18.76
C ARG A 71 -1.59 -7.41 19.98
N VAL A 72 -0.37 -6.89 19.83
CA VAL A 72 0.41 -6.31 20.94
C VAL A 72 -0.08 -4.91 21.30
N PHE A 73 -0.33 -4.07 20.29
CA PHE A 73 -0.57 -2.64 20.48
C PHE A 73 -2.05 -2.24 20.37
N GLN A 74 -2.84 -3.00 19.62
CA GLN A 74 -4.27 -2.76 19.44
C GLN A 74 -5.07 -3.85 20.15
N LYS A 75 -5.39 -3.61 21.41
CA LYS A 75 -6.42 -4.42 22.09
C LYS A 75 -7.77 -3.87 21.70
N SER A 76 -8.58 -4.70 21.05
CA SER A 76 -10.02 -4.46 20.96
C SER A 76 -10.57 -4.31 22.38
N LEU A 77 -11.15 -3.15 22.69
CA LEU A 77 -11.98 -2.96 23.88
C LEU A 77 -13.21 -3.87 23.83
#